data_AF-A0A5B3H4W9-F1
#
_entry.id   AF-A0A5B3H4W9-F1
#
_cell.length_a   1.000
_cell.length_b   1.000
_cell.length_c   1.000
_cell.angle_alpha   90.00
_cell.angle_beta   90.00
_cell.angle_gamma   90.00
#
_symmetry.space_group_name_H-M   'P 1'
#
loop_
_entity.id
_entity.type
_entity.pdbx_description
1 polymer ?
#
loop_
_entity_poly.entity_id
_entity_poly.type
_entity_poly.pdbx_seq_one_letter_code
_entity_poly.pdbx_strand_id
1 'polypeptide(L)' 'MNKRIDIPSELYEDEVVCFLADRYHTTARKVVQCFLAQTGCTPDEEITLSDFRLEDNEMEILRGLTRVHHS' A
#
# COMPACT_ATOMS: atom_id res chain seq x y z
N MET A 1 20.78 3.94 7.44
CA MET A 1 20.43 3.70 6.02
C MET A 1 18.91 3.70 5.95
N ASN A 2 18.32 4.85 5.66
CA ASN A 2 16.86 5.03 5.70
C ASN A 2 16.32 4.35 4.46
N LYS A 3 15.75 3.14 4.60
CA LYS A 3 15.06 2.46 3.50
C LYS A 3 13.78 3.25 3.20
N ARG A 4 13.94 4.35 2.47
CA ARG A 4 12.84 4.99 1.77
C ARG A 4 12.33 3.93 0.81
N ILE A 5 11.17 3.39 1.12
CA ILE A 5 10.45 2.56 0.17
C ILE A 5 9.97 3.55 -0.87
N ASP A 6 10.72 3.62 -1.96
CA ASP A 6 10.27 4.33 -3.14
C ASP A 6 9.15 3.45 -3.71
N ILE A 7 7.92 3.76 -3.31
CA ILE A 7 6.75 3.04 -3.80
C ILE A 7 6.63 3.44 -5.27
N PRO A 8 6.76 2.50 -6.22
CA PRO A 8 6.65 2.83 -7.64
C PRO A 8 5.30 3.48 -7.91
N SER A 9 5.29 4.53 -8.73
CA SER A 9 4.06 5.25 -9.06
C SER A 9 3.03 4.33 -9.73
N GLU A 10 3.52 3.31 -10.42
CA GLU A 10 2.73 2.23 -11.02
C GLU A 10 1.89 1.46 -9.99
N LEU A 11 2.32 1.33 -8.73
CA LEU A 11 1.48 0.74 -7.68
C LEU A 11 0.27 1.60 -7.34
N TYR A 12 0.37 2.93 -7.46
CA TYR A 12 -0.78 3.81 -7.23
C TYR A 12 -1.78 3.79 -8.39
N GLU A 13 -1.29 3.47 -9.60
CA GLU A 13 -2.08 3.34 -10.82
C GLU A 13 -2.58 1.90 -11.05
N ASP A 14 -2.18 0.97 -10.20
CA ASP A 14 -2.57 -0.44 -10.27
C ASP A 14 -4.08 -0.60 -10.05
N GLU A 15 -4.71 -1.44 -10.87
CA GLU A 15 -6.15 -1.69 -10.80
C GLU A 15 -6.59 -2.19 -9.42
N VAL A 16 -5.74 -2.99 -8.75
CA VAL A 16 -6.02 -3.49 -7.39
C VAL A 16 -6.01 -2.34 -6.38
N VAL A 17 -5.02 -1.46 -6.46
CA VAL A 17 -4.91 -0.31 -5.54
C VAL A 17 -6.03 0.70 -5.80
N CYS A 18 -6.41 0.90 -7.06
CA CYS A 18 -7.57 1.70 -7.44
C CYS A 18 -8.88 1.10 -6.90
N PHE A 19 -9.06 -0.22 -7.02
CA PHE A 19 -10.23 -0.92 -6.50
C PHE A 19 -10.32 -0.84 -4.96
N LEU A 20 -9.19 -1.00 -4.27
CA LEU A 20 -9.12 -0.82 -2.83
C LEU A 20 -9.39 0.63 -2.43
N ALA A 21 -8.86 1.59 -3.19
CA ALA A 21 -9.10 3.01 -2.94
C ALA A 21 -10.59 3.33 -3.01
N ASP A 22 -11.29 2.82 -4.01
CA ASP A 22 -12.75 2.95 -4.14
C ASP A 22 -13.50 2.24 -2.99
N ARG A 23 -13.15 0.98 -2.71
CA ARG A 23 -13.75 0.16 -1.63
C ARG A 23 -13.64 0.81 -0.26
N TYR A 24 -12.51 1.43 0.04
CA TYR A 24 -12.25 2.10 1.32
C TYR A 24 -12.56 3.60 1.30
N HIS A 25 -13.18 4.12 0.22
CA HIS A 25 -13.46 5.54 0.01
C HIS A 25 -12.24 6.44 0.30
N THR A 26 -11.08 5.99 -0.16
CA THR A 26 -9.79 6.56 0.16
C THR A 26 -8.96 6.73 -1.11
N THR A 27 -7.75 7.27 -1.00
CA THR A 27 -6.85 7.39 -2.14
C THR A 27 -5.91 6.19 -2.24
N ALA A 28 -5.46 5.86 -3.45
CA ALA A 28 -4.44 4.86 -3.70
C ALA A 28 -3.23 5.03 -2.77
N ARG A 29 -2.81 6.28 -2.54
CA ARG A 29 -1.73 6.60 -1.59
C ARG A 29 -2.00 6.11 -0.17
N LYS A 30 -3.22 6.32 0.35
CA LYS A 30 -3.63 5.83 1.68
C LYS A 30 -3.71 4.30 1.74
N VAL A 31 -4.18 3.64 0.68
CA VAL A 31 -4.20 2.17 0.58
C VAL A 31 -2.80 1.61 0.75
N VAL A 32 -1.84 2.12 -0.02
CA VAL A 32 -0.46 1.64 0.04
C VAL A 32 0.21 2.01 1.36
N GLN A 33 -0.07 3.20 1.92
CA GLN A 33 0.40 3.55 3.28
C GLN A 33 -0.12 2.56 4.33
N CYS A 34 -1.39 2.14 4.24
CA CYS A 34 -1.96 1.15 5.14
C CYS A 34 -1.29 -0.22 4.95
N PHE A 35 -1.02 -0.63 3.70
CA PHE A 35 -0.26 -1.84 3.40
C PHE A 35 1.15 -1.81 4.00
N LEU A 36 1.87 -0.69 3.84
CA LEU A 36 3.20 -0.50 4.40
C LEU A 36 3.19 -0.55 5.94
N ALA A 37 2.24 0.14 6.56
CA ALA A 37 2.05 0.10 8.01
C ALA A 37 1.78 -1.32 8.52
N GLN A 38 0.95 -2.11 7.82
CA GLN A 38 0.65 -3.51 8.18
C GLN A 38 1.81 -4.48 7.90
N THR A 39 2.64 -4.20 6.89
CA THR A 39 3.86 -4.98 6.60
C THR A 39 5.04 -4.61 7.50
N GLY A 40 4.85 -3.67 8.45
CA GLY A 40 5.89 -3.22 9.38
C GLY A 40 6.91 -2.28 8.75
N CYS A 41 6.65 -1.84 7.52
CA CYS A 41 7.41 -0.84 6.82
C CYS A 41 6.79 0.52 7.12
N THR A 42 7.23 1.22 8.15
CA THR A 42 6.76 2.59 8.43
C THR A 42 7.34 3.57 7.40
N PRO A 43 6.54 4.19 6.51
CA PRO A 43 6.94 5.43 5.86
C PRO A 43 7.18 6.51 6.92
N ASP A 44 8.18 7.35 6.65
CA ASP A 44 8.70 8.43 7.52
C ASP A 44 7.68 9.57 7.73
N GLU A 45 6.65 9.65 6.89
CA GLU A 45 5.55 10.60 7.05
C GLU A 45 4.55 10.05 8.06
N GLU A 46 4.38 10.79 9.16
CA GLU A 46 3.33 10.69 10.18
C GLU A 46 2.04 10.08 9.61
N ILE A 47 1.98 8.74 9.60
CA ILE A 47 0.84 8.02 9.07
C ILE A 47 -0.24 8.24 10.09
N THR A 48 -1.16 9.15 9.80
CA THR A 48 -2.49 9.08 10.41
C THR A 48 -2.97 7.67 10.12
N LEU A 49 -2.87 6.79 11.13
CA LEU A 49 -3.29 5.40 11.07
C LEU A 49 -4.60 5.41 10.31
N SER A 50 -4.57 4.85 9.11
CA SER A 50 -5.77 4.82 8.29
C SER A 50 -6.81 4.08 9.12
N ASP A 51 -8.00 4.66 9.26
CA ASP A 51 -9.10 4.10 10.06
C ASP A 51 -9.56 2.73 9.52
N PHE A 52 -9.04 2.33 8.35
CA PHE A 52 -9.26 1.06 7.70
C PHE A 52 -7.99 0.20 7.68
N ARG A 53 -8.15 -1.12 7.80
CA ARG A 53 -7.12 -2.12 7.54
C ARG A 53 -7.50 -2.96 6.34
N LEU A 54 -6.49 -3.29 5.55
CA LEU A 54 -6.59 -4.27 4.47
C LEU A 54 -6.78 -5.67 5.05
N GLU A 55 -7.67 -6.43 4.44
CA GLU A 55 -7.91 -7.83 4.74
C GLU A 55 -6.72 -8.71 4.28
N ASP A 56 -6.64 -9.94 4.78
CA ASP A 56 -5.52 -10.85 4.51
C ASP A 56 -5.39 -11.17 3.02
N ASN A 57 -6.52 -11.37 2.33
CA ASN A 57 -6.59 -11.56 0.89
C ASN A 57 -6.05 -10.35 0.11
N GLU A 58 -6.38 -9.14 0.54
CA GLU A 58 -5.94 -7.90 -0.12
C GLU A 58 -4.44 -7.67 0.13
N MET A 59 -3.95 -7.97 1.34
CA MET A 59 -2.52 -7.93 1.67
C MET A 59 -1.72 -8.95 0.87
N GLU A 60 -2.23 -10.16 0.65
CA GLU A 60 -1.58 -11.18 -0.19
C GLU A 60 -1.48 -10.72 -1.65
N ILE A 61 -2.53 -10.09 -2.19
CA ILE A 61 -2.52 -9.54 -3.56
C ILE A 61 -1.49 -8.40 -3.68
N LEU A 62 -1.51 -7.43 -2.74
CA LEU A 62 -0.54 -6.31 -2.73
C LEU A 62 0.91 -6.78 -2.50
N ARG A 63 1.12 -7.82 -1.68
CA ARG A 63 2.41 -8.51 -1.55
C ARG A 63 2.84 -9.17 -2.85
N GLY A 64 1.90 -9.70 -3.62
CA GLY A 64 2.16 -10.22 -4.96
C GLY A 64 2.67 -9.12 -5.89
N LEU A 65 1.95 -8.01 -5.97
CA LEU A 65 2.28 -6.87 -6.84
C LEU A 65 3.65 -6.25 -6.52
N THR A 66 3.91 -5.99 -5.24
CA THR A 66 5.20 -5.44 -4.77
C THR A 66 6.40 -6.35 -5.03
N ARG A 67 6.20 -7.68 -5.12
CA ARG A 67 7.26 -8.64 -5.45
C ARG A 67 7.54 -8.72 -6.95
N VAL A 68 6.50 -8.59 -7.78
CA VAL A 68 6.61 -8.67 -9.25
C VAL A 68 7.37 -7.48 -9.81
N HIS A 69 7.21 -6.29 -9.22
CA HIS A 69 7.88 -5.06 -9.68
C HIS A 69 9.39 -4.99 -9.35
N HIS A 70 9.91 -5.99 -8.62
CA HIS A 70 11.30 -6.01 -8.16
C HIS A 70 12.20 -7.01 -8.95
N SER A 71 11.77 -7.44 -10.14
CA SER A 71 12.51 -8.36 -11.04
C SER A 71 12.99 -7.69 -12.32
#